data_AF-A0A538U574-F1
#
_entry.id   AF-A0A538U574-F1
#
_cell.length_a   1.000
_cell.length_b   1.000
_cell.length_c   1.000
_cell.angle_alpha   90.00
_cell.angle_beta   90.00
_cell.angle_gamma   90.00
#
_symmetry.space_group_name_H-M   'P 1'
#
loop_
_entity.id
_entity.type
_entity.pdbx_description
1 polymer ?
#
loop_
_entity_poly.entity_id
_entity_poly.type
_entity_poly.pdbx_seq_one_letter_code
_entity_poly.pdbx_strand_id
1 'polypeptide(L)'
;MRGLRSGGRSDAVGRDDRGSLAQRGGPRGAAGRAQGALVAGRWTGAGTRRERRGAGARRRAPRRRCRPPYGTVLTARPAAATIRIRMVTRDRSREDWLKAARLALLHRGAAGVRVEVLARALGVTKGSFYWHFHDRRELMEALLREWEEETRLLTEALKSTDPRGAILSVIERLAHTTRTSERGESPSDAAIFAWAATDRHVALRANRAERERMALLRRLTGKRDLSDLFYYAYHGFLLRRRRVPAAAGDFAIIARLARRAFVRSRATRRPKAARLAGLLGLMLAAGLLHGCTTMRILRHRDPAADRPRTLFPQRVVHRAERPWPLIPAARPRTDLDTVMVRDADLQMRPFADYLARRHVRAFIVVRDDTVLYERYAEGYGPATLSSAFSVTKSVTSALLGLALEQGAIHSLDDSVTRYVPELAANPAYRGVTLRHLLGMTSGVAYTRTNGHAWHDLHSDDARFFYSRDFERALRGQRREDPPGLRWAYKDSDAILMGWVLARATGHTVAEQ
;
A
#
# COMPACT_ATOMS: atom_id res chain seq x y z
N MET A 1 47.36 52.99 -39.20
CA MET A 1 46.53 53.23 -40.40
C MET A 1 45.14 53.69 -39.96
N ARG A 2 44.61 54.69 -40.68
CA ARG A 2 43.26 55.30 -40.71
C ARG A 2 42.11 54.35 -40.32
N GLY A 3 40.98 54.74 -39.73
CA GLY A 3 40.39 56.03 -39.38
C GLY A 3 38.85 55.92 -39.26
N LEU A 4 38.24 56.86 -38.51
CA LEU A 4 36.93 57.53 -38.71
C LEU A 4 35.62 56.74 -38.42
N ARG A 5 34.81 57.16 -37.42
CA ARG A 5 33.61 58.07 -37.44
C ARG A 5 32.34 57.38 -38.02
N SER A 6 31.09 57.61 -37.61
CA SER A 6 30.39 58.57 -36.71
C SER A 6 28.86 58.33 -36.78
N GLY A 7 28.11 58.71 -35.73
CA GLY A 7 26.74 59.30 -35.70
C GLY A 7 25.55 58.45 -36.21
N GLY A 8 24.30 58.60 -35.76
CA GLY A 8 23.63 59.52 -34.83
C GLY A 8 22.10 59.23 -34.80
N ARG A 9 21.44 59.57 -33.67
CA ARG A 9 20.10 60.21 -33.47
C ARG A 9 18.99 59.98 -34.53
N SER A 10 17.72 59.73 -34.18
CA SER A 10 16.76 60.67 -33.57
C SER A 10 15.42 59.94 -33.27
N ASP A 11 14.81 60.08 -32.09
CA ASP A 11 13.66 60.96 -31.72
C ASP A 11 12.28 60.62 -32.32
N ALA A 12 11.27 60.50 -31.43
CA ALA A 12 9.88 61.00 -31.50
C ALA A 12 8.94 60.07 -30.68
N VAL A 13 8.39 60.45 -29.52
CA VAL A 13 7.34 61.45 -29.18
C VAL A 13 5.91 60.84 -29.15
N GLY A 14 5.24 61.07 -28.01
CA GLY A 14 3.80 60.88 -27.74
C GLY A 14 3.59 60.59 -26.24
N ARG A 15 3.42 61.58 -25.34
CA ARG A 15 2.15 62.30 -24.99
C ARG A 15 0.95 61.36 -24.91
N ASP A 16 0.01 61.44 -23.99
CA ASP A 16 -0.33 62.21 -22.79
C ASP A 16 -1.53 61.38 -22.27
N ASP A 17 -1.75 61.21 -20.96
CA ASP A 17 -2.92 61.81 -20.34
C ASP A 17 -3.12 61.47 -18.86
N ARG A 18 -3.69 62.49 -18.22
CA ARG A 18 -3.96 62.68 -16.80
C ARG A 18 -5.20 61.90 -16.37
N GLY A 19 -5.27 61.58 -15.08
CA GLY A 19 -6.50 61.08 -14.47
C GLY A 19 -6.38 60.96 -12.95
N SER A 20 -6.48 62.10 -12.29
CA SER A 20 -6.37 62.27 -10.85
C SER A 20 -7.74 62.42 -10.19
N LEU A 21 -7.87 61.84 -9.00
CA LEU A 21 -8.63 62.29 -7.82
C LEU A 21 -10.15 62.01 -7.66
N ALA A 22 -10.42 61.67 -6.38
CA ALA A 22 -11.63 61.88 -5.57
C ALA A 22 -12.66 60.72 -5.61
N GLN A 23 -13.29 60.26 -4.52
CA GLN A 23 -13.73 60.89 -3.26
C GLN A 23 -13.84 59.82 -2.13
N ARG A 24 -13.41 60.14 -0.90
CA ARG A 24 -14.20 60.38 0.34
C ARG A 24 -15.31 59.37 0.68
N GLY A 25 -15.26 58.83 1.90
CA GLY A 25 -16.44 58.33 2.63
C GLY A 25 -16.13 57.31 3.73
N GLY A 26 -16.00 57.75 4.98
CA GLY A 26 -16.48 56.97 6.15
C GLY A 26 -17.73 57.68 6.70
N PRO A 27 -18.28 57.34 7.90
CA PRO A 27 -18.26 56.08 8.67
C PRO A 27 -19.70 55.67 9.15
N ARG A 28 -19.78 54.66 10.04
CA ARG A 28 -20.86 54.35 11.03
C ARG A 28 -22.09 53.50 10.61
N GLY A 29 -22.56 52.71 11.59
CA GLY A 29 -23.97 52.36 11.83
C GLY A 29 -24.38 50.99 11.29
N ALA A 30 -24.46 49.93 12.10
CA ALA A 30 -25.55 49.60 13.03
C ALA A 30 -26.82 49.01 12.39
N ALA A 31 -27.14 47.79 12.85
CA ALA A 31 -28.48 47.24 13.12
C ALA A 31 -29.40 46.78 11.97
N GLY A 32 -29.86 45.53 12.11
CA GLY A 32 -31.08 44.94 11.56
C GLY A 32 -31.09 43.44 11.87
N ARG A 33 -31.65 42.98 13.00
CA ARG A 33 -33.07 42.58 13.23
C ARG A 33 -33.52 41.50 12.24
N ALA A 34 -34.28 40.45 12.58
CA ALA A 34 -34.92 39.93 13.80
C ALA A 34 -35.46 38.52 13.41
N GLN A 35 -35.67 37.55 14.30
CA GLN A 35 -36.93 37.17 14.99
C GLN A 35 -36.73 35.69 15.40
N GLY A 36 -37.18 35.13 16.53
CA GLY A 36 -37.94 35.61 17.67
C GLY A 36 -38.25 34.45 18.65
N ALA A 37 -38.54 34.85 19.90
CA ALA A 37 -39.37 34.18 20.92
C ALA A 37 -38.89 32.87 21.59
N LEU A 38 -38.98 32.65 22.92
CA LEU A 38 -39.62 33.37 24.03
C LEU A 38 -39.05 32.83 25.36
N VAL A 39 -38.94 33.70 26.38
CA VAL A 39 -38.65 33.36 27.78
C VAL A 39 -39.91 33.65 28.59
N ALA A 40 -40.23 32.80 29.58
CA ALA A 40 -40.92 33.23 30.80
C ALA A 40 -40.66 32.20 31.92
N GLY A 41 -40.24 32.68 33.08
CA GLY A 41 -40.24 31.91 34.33
C GLY A 41 -41.40 32.31 35.24
N ARG A 42 -41.64 31.55 36.31
CA ARG A 42 -41.95 32.03 37.68
C ARG A 42 -42.31 30.86 38.64
N TRP A 43 -41.74 30.95 39.84
CA TRP A 43 -42.34 30.86 41.19
C TRP A 43 -42.68 29.51 41.89
N THR A 44 -41.88 29.26 42.94
CA THR A 44 -42.18 29.01 44.38
C THR A 44 -42.96 27.79 44.90
N GLY A 45 -42.40 27.22 45.98
CA GLY A 45 -43.13 26.55 47.10
C GLY A 45 -42.55 25.17 47.47
N ALA A 46 -41.59 25.07 48.39
CA ALA A 46 -41.77 24.68 49.82
C ALA A 46 -42.07 23.17 50.02
N GLY A 47 -41.46 22.39 50.91
CA GLY A 47 -40.39 22.53 51.91
C GLY A 47 -39.86 21.11 52.25
N THR A 48 -38.56 20.92 52.46
CA THR A 48 -37.87 20.80 53.77
C THR A 48 -38.48 19.76 54.72
N ARG A 49 -37.82 18.67 55.10
CA ARG A 49 -36.86 18.48 56.23
C ARG A 49 -36.84 16.94 56.48
N ARG A 50 -35.84 16.25 57.05
CA ARG A 50 -34.69 16.58 57.89
C ARG A 50 -33.82 15.32 58.04
N GLU A 51 -32.49 15.52 58.17
CA GLU A 51 -31.58 14.99 59.21
C GLU A 51 -31.59 13.48 59.58
N ARG A 52 -30.51 12.82 60.04
CA ARG A 52 -29.04 13.00 60.14
C ARG A 52 -28.56 11.76 60.91
N ARG A 53 -27.32 11.33 60.65
CA ARG A 53 -26.32 10.75 61.60
C ARG A 53 -26.47 9.31 62.15
N GLY A 54 -25.29 8.70 62.31
CA GLY A 54 -24.96 7.66 63.31
C GLY A 54 -24.52 6.33 62.67
N ALA A 55 -23.24 6.05 62.41
CA ALA A 55 -22.21 5.60 63.37
C ALA A 55 -22.50 4.23 64.01
N GLY A 56 -21.49 3.34 64.03
CA GLY A 56 -21.34 2.39 65.15
C GLY A 56 -21.38 0.89 64.84
N ALA A 57 -20.19 0.35 64.64
CA ALA A 57 -19.70 -1.01 64.87
C ALA A 57 -20.48 -1.99 65.81
N ARG A 58 -20.47 -3.26 65.36
CA ARG A 58 -20.03 -4.51 66.06
C ARG A 58 -20.85 -5.13 67.23
N ARG A 59 -21.18 -6.41 66.98
CA ARG A 59 -20.98 -7.65 67.81
C ARG A 59 -22.09 -8.17 68.76
N ARG A 60 -22.63 -9.33 68.34
CA ARG A 60 -22.74 -10.67 68.99
C ARG A 60 -23.57 -10.89 70.29
N ALA A 61 -24.68 -11.65 70.08
CA ALA A 61 -25.03 -12.99 70.66
C ALA A 61 -25.45 -13.12 72.15
N PRO A 62 -25.97 -14.29 72.68
CA PRO A 62 -26.82 -15.38 72.14
C PRO A 62 -27.91 -15.91 73.15
N ARG A 63 -28.57 -17.05 72.79
CA ARG A 63 -29.18 -18.15 73.62
C ARG A 63 -30.73 -18.16 73.70
N ARG A 64 -31.46 -19.28 73.75
CA ARG A 64 -31.42 -20.72 73.33
C ARG A 64 -32.64 -21.39 74.02
N ARG A 65 -33.09 -22.57 73.53
CA ARG A 65 -33.99 -23.62 74.11
C ARG A 65 -35.44 -23.58 73.58
N CYS A 66 -36.16 -24.68 73.28
CA CYS A 66 -35.96 -26.15 73.31
C CYS A 66 -37.00 -26.81 72.34
N ARG A 67 -36.71 -28.02 71.83
CA ARG A 67 -37.67 -29.02 71.24
C ARG A 67 -37.93 -30.12 72.31
N PRO A 68 -38.93 -31.03 72.27
CA PRO A 68 -39.31 -31.93 71.13
C PRO A 68 -40.81 -32.41 71.21
N PRO A 69 -41.28 -33.63 70.84
CA PRO A 69 -41.01 -34.62 69.76
C PRO A 69 -42.30 -35.14 69.00
N TYR A 70 -42.13 -36.03 67.99
CA TYR A 70 -43.13 -36.93 67.32
C TYR A 70 -44.36 -36.30 66.58
N GLY A 71 -44.83 -36.76 65.40
CA GLY A 71 -44.59 -38.00 64.66
C GLY A 71 -44.82 -37.87 63.15
N THR A 72 -44.47 -38.94 62.44
CA THR A 72 -44.64 -39.18 60.99
C THR A 72 -45.63 -40.34 60.81
N VAL A 73 -46.08 -40.56 59.54
CA VAL A 73 -46.64 -41.82 58.94
C VAL A 73 -48.21 -41.79 58.86
N LEU A 74 -48.95 -41.95 57.74
CA LEU A 74 -48.75 -42.59 56.42
C LEU A 74 -49.80 -42.19 55.33
N THR A 75 -49.34 -42.23 54.07
CA THR A 75 -49.96 -42.63 52.77
C THR A 75 -51.40 -42.34 52.34
N ALA A 76 -51.50 -41.81 51.10
CA ALA A 76 -52.15 -42.49 49.96
C ALA A 76 -51.55 -42.03 48.62
N ARG A 77 -51.15 -42.98 47.74
CA ARG A 77 -50.91 -42.79 46.29
C ARG A 77 -52.22 -43.12 45.56
N PRO A 78 -52.59 -42.39 44.51
CA PRO A 78 -52.46 -42.92 43.13
C PRO A 78 -52.15 -41.77 42.12
N ALA A 79 -51.83 -41.92 40.85
CA ALA A 79 -51.53 -43.01 39.93
C ALA A 79 -50.45 -42.48 38.96
N ALA A 80 -49.72 -43.39 38.31
CA ALA A 80 -48.87 -43.04 37.19
C ALA A 80 -49.71 -42.40 36.06
N ALA A 81 -49.41 -41.15 35.72
CA ALA A 81 -49.93 -40.48 34.51
C ALA A 81 -48.77 -39.84 33.75
N THR A 82 -47.98 -40.67 33.10
CA THR A 82 -47.25 -40.31 31.88
C THR A 82 -48.27 -39.97 30.80
N ILE A 83 -48.46 -38.70 30.47
CA ILE A 83 -48.94 -38.17 29.16
C ILE A 83 -48.47 -36.70 29.13
N ARG A 84 -47.36 -36.40 28.45
CA ARG A 84 -47.38 -35.96 27.05
C ARG A 84 -48.35 -34.80 26.80
N ILE A 85 -48.05 -33.62 27.34
CA ILE A 85 -48.50 -32.37 26.73
C ILE A 85 -47.32 -31.77 25.96
N ARG A 86 -47.22 -32.24 24.72
CA ARG A 86 -46.72 -31.56 23.51
C ARG A 86 -46.02 -30.22 23.79
N MET A 87 -44.69 -30.26 23.93
CA MET A 87 -43.95 -29.38 23.02
C MET A 87 -44.29 -29.89 21.64
N VAL A 88 -44.99 -29.10 20.84
CA VAL A 88 -44.95 -29.26 19.39
C VAL A 88 -43.50 -28.91 19.01
N THR A 89 -42.58 -29.85 19.25
CA THR A 89 -41.28 -29.83 18.60
C THR A 89 -41.61 -30.02 17.13
N ARG A 90 -41.50 -28.96 16.33
CA ARG A 90 -41.36 -29.16 14.89
C ARG A 90 -40.24 -30.17 14.73
N ASP A 91 -40.57 -31.39 14.29
CA ASP A 91 -39.56 -32.38 13.96
C ASP A 91 -38.65 -31.73 12.92
N ARG A 92 -37.39 -31.58 13.32
CA ARG A 92 -36.38 -30.99 12.45
C ARG A 92 -35.94 -32.08 11.50
N SER A 93 -35.99 -31.78 10.22
CA SER A 93 -35.57 -32.72 9.19
C SER A 93 -34.09 -33.03 9.32
N ARG A 94 -33.64 -34.12 8.67
CA ARG A 94 -32.21 -34.41 8.50
C ARG A 94 -31.45 -33.22 7.90
N GLU A 95 -32.10 -32.46 7.01
CA GLU A 95 -31.53 -31.26 6.39
C GLU A 95 -31.36 -30.09 7.37
N ASP A 96 -32.29 -29.91 8.32
CA ASP A 96 -32.13 -28.88 9.37
C ASP A 96 -30.90 -29.17 10.24
N TRP A 97 -30.65 -30.44 10.55
CA TRP A 97 -29.45 -30.88 11.26
C TRP A 97 -28.18 -30.67 10.45
N LEU A 98 -28.19 -30.97 9.14
CA LEU A 98 -27.06 -30.70 8.25
C LEU A 98 -26.77 -29.20 8.15
N LYS A 99 -27.80 -28.37 7.91
CA LYS A 99 -27.68 -26.91 7.87
C LYS A 99 -27.09 -26.34 9.16
N ALA A 100 -27.58 -26.78 10.33
CA ALA A 100 -27.02 -26.38 11.62
C ALA A 100 -25.56 -26.83 11.77
N ALA A 101 -25.23 -28.03 11.29
CA ALA A 101 -23.88 -28.57 11.33
C ALA A 101 -22.91 -27.83 10.38
N ARG A 102 -23.35 -27.44 9.16
CA ARG A 102 -22.58 -26.60 8.24
C ARG A 102 -22.23 -25.25 8.88
N LEU A 103 -23.21 -24.61 9.53
CA LEU A 103 -23.00 -23.34 10.25
C LEU A 103 -22.05 -23.52 11.44
N ALA A 104 -22.21 -24.59 12.22
CA ALA A 104 -21.30 -24.89 13.31
C ALA A 104 -19.86 -25.16 12.82
N LEU A 105 -19.71 -25.88 11.71
CA LEU A 105 -18.42 -26.16 11.08
C LEU A 105 -17.76 -24.87 10.59
N LEU A 106 -18.52 -24.00 9.93
CA LEU A 106 -18.04 -22.71 9.42
C LEU A 106 -17.55 -21.79 10.54
N HIS A 107 -18.36 -21.61 11.60
CA HIS A 107 -18.09 -20.62 12.64
C HIS A 107 -17.20 -21.14 13.78
N ARG A 108 -17.26 -22.43 14.09
CA ARG A 108 -16.60 -23.03 15.27
C ARG A 108 -15.63 -24.16 14.93
N GLY A 109 -15.48 -24.49 13.64
CA GLY A 109 -14.62 -25.59 13.18
C GLY A 109 -15.16 -26.97 13.55
N ALA A 110 -14.42 -28.02 13.16
CA ALA A 110 -14.86 -29.41 13.32
C ALA A 110 -15.15 -29.80 14.78
N ALA A 111 -14.34 -29.31 15.72
CA ALA A 111 -14.55 -29.52 17.17
C ALA A 111 -15.85 -28.85 17.68
N GLY A 112 -16.34 -27.81 16.99
CA GLY A 112 -17.56 -27.10 17.32
C GLY A 112 -18.85 -27.82 16.92
N VAL A 113 -18.76 -28.80 16.01
CA VAL A 113 -19.90 -29.61 15.54
C VAL A 113 -20.21 -30.68 16.59
N ARG A 114 -20.90 -30.30 17.67
CA ARG A 114 -21.29 -31.18 18.77
C ARG A 114 -22.81 -31.31 18.84
N VAL A 115 -23.32 -32.52 19.05
CA VAL A 115 -24.76 -32.83 19.06
C VAL A 115 -25.52 -31.90 20.02
N GLU A 116 -24.96 -31.63 21.20
CA GLU A 116 -25.49 -30.70 22.20
C GLU A 116 -25.68 -29.28 21.67
N VAL A 117 -24.68 -28.79 20.95
CA VAL A 117 -24.63 -27.42 20.44
C VAL A 117 -25.64 -27.27 19.31
N LEU A 118 -25.74 -28.28 18.44
CA LEU A 118 -26.68 -28.32 17.34
C LEU A 118 -28.13 -28.42 17.84
N ALA A 119 -28.40 -29.32 18.78
CA ALA A 119 -29.72 -29.48 19.39
C ALA A 119 -30.21 -28.16 20.01
N ARG A 120 -29.32 -27.47 20.73
CA ARG A 120 -29.62 -26.15 21.32
C ARG A 120 -29.87 -25.09 20.25
N ALA A 121 -29.08 -25.05 19.18
CA ALA A 121 -29.27 -24.11 18.08
C ALA A 121 -30.59 -24.33 17.33
N LEU A 122 -31.06 -25.58 17.26
CA LEU A 122 -32.30 -25.97 16.60
C LEU A 122 -33.55 -25.89 17.50
N GLY A 123 -33.37 -25.71 18.81
CA GLY A 123 -34.45 -25.68 19.79
C GLY A 123 -35.09 -27.06 20.02
N VAL A 124 -34.31 -28.14 19.87
CA VAL A 124 -34.78 -29.54 20.03
C VAL A 124 -33.97 -30.29 21.08
N THR A 125 -34.45 -31.46 21.50
CA THR A 125 -33.71 -32.35 22.40
C THR A 125 -32.60 -33.09 21.65
N LYS A 126 -31.55 -33.53 22.37
CA LYS A 126 -30.52 -34.38 21.75
C LYS A 126 -31.09 -35.69 21.20
N GLY A 127 -32.18 -36.20 21.81
CA GLY A 127 -32.84 -37.42 21.36
C GLY A 127 -33.33 -37.32 19.91
N SER A 128 -33.76 -36.14 19.46
CA SER A 128 -34.19 -35.90 18.06
C SER A 128 -33.07 -36.16 17.04
N PHE A 129 -31.80 -35.96 17.42
CA PHE A 129 -30.65 -36.21 16.53
C PHE A 129 -30.57 -37.67 16.07
N TYR A 130 -30.82 -38.61 16.98
CA TYR A 130 -30.61 -40.04 16.74
C TYR A 130 -31.63 -40.68 15.80
N TRP A 131 -32.69 -39.95 15.44
CA TRP A 131 -33.60 -40.34 14.36
C TRP A 131 -33.03 -40.07 12.96
N HIS A 132 -31.96 -39.28 12.87
CA HIS A 132 -31.36 -38.86 11.60
C HIS A 132 -29.91 -39.30 11.41
N PHE A 133 -29.16 -39.43 12.51
CA PHE A 133 -27.76 -39.84 12.53
C PHE A 133 -27.49 -40.71 13.75
N HIS A 134 -26.81 -41.83 13.58
CA HIS A 134 -26.42 -42.75 14.65
C HIS A 134 -25.44 -42.10 15.62
N ASP A 135 -24.48 -41.33 15.11
CA ASP A 135 -23.48 -40.64 15.91
C ASP A 135 -22.94 -39.37 15.24
N ARG A 136 -22.07 -38.65 15.97
CA ARG A 136 -21.39 -37.46 15.44
C ARG A 136 -20.52 -37.78 14.23
N ARG A 137 -19.90 -38.96 14.16
CA ARG A 137 -18.99 -39.33 13.07
C ARG A 137 -19.77 -39.46 11.77
N GLU A 138 -20.96 -40.04 11.80
CA GLU A 138 -21.86 -40.13 10.65
C GLU A 138 -22.28 -38.73 10.16
N LEU A 139 -22.61 -37.81 11.07
CA LEU A 139 -22.90 -36.42 10.70
C LEU A 139 -21.70 -35.76 10.00
N MET A 140 -20.50 -35.89 10.57
CA MET A 140 -19.28 -35.30 9.99
C MET A 140 -18.96 -35.90 8.62
N GLU A 141 -19.15 -37.21 8.47
CA GLU A 141 -19.00 -37.93 7.20
C GLU A 141 -20.03 -37.46 6.16
N ALA A 142 -21.28 -37.23 6.58
CA ALA A 142 -22.33 -36.69 5.72
C ALA A 142 -21.99 -35.29 5.19
N LEU A 143 -21.45 -34.40 6.04
CA LEU A 143 -20.99 -33.07 5.63
C LEU A 143 -19.86 -33.14 4.58
N LEU A 144 -18.91 -34.07 4.77
CA LEU A 144 -17.81 -34.23 3.84
C LEU A 144 -18.25 -34.83 2.50
N ARG A 145 -19.16 -35.81 2.52
CA ARG A 145 -19.75 -36.39 1.29
C ARG A 145 -20.57 -35.39 0.51
N GLU A 146 -21.35 -34.55 1.19
CA GLU A 146 -22.13 -33.50 0.53
C GLU A 146 -21.23 -32.50 -0.20
N TRP A 147 -20.12 -32.11 0.43
CA TRP A 147 -19.11 -31.24 -0.18
C TRP A 147 -18.42 -31.86 -1.40
N GLU A 148 -18.06 -33.15 -1.32
CA GLU A 148 -17.46 -33.87 -2.45
C GLU A 148 -18.45 -34.00 -3.61
N GLU A 149 -19.71 -34.31 -3.33
CA GLU A 149 -20.76 -34.47 -4.33
C GLU A 149 -21.04 -33.14 -5.05
N GLU A 150 -21.11 -32.03 -4.34
CA GLU A 150 -21.27 -30.69 -4.94
C GLU A 150 -20.10 -30.36 -5.89
N THR A 151 -18.87 -30.70 -5.50
CA THR A 151 -17.67 -30.50 -6.33
C THR A 151 -17.68 -31.41 -7.57
N ARG A 152 -18.14 -32.65 -7.41
CA ARG A 152 -18.26 -33.63 -8.50
C ARG A 152 -19.30 -33.19 -9.53
N LEU A 153 -20.50 -32.83 -9.09
CA LEU A 153 -21.60 -32.39 -9.96
C LEU A 153 -21.23 -31.15 -10.77
N LEU A 154 -20.51 -30.19 -10.15
CA LEU A 154 -19.96 -29.05 -10.88
C LEU A 154 -18.97 -29.48 -11.97
N THR A 155 -18.09 -30.42 -11.65
CA THR A 155 -17.07 -30.89 -12.59
C THR A 155 -17.69 -31.66 -13.77
N GLU A 156 -18.70 -32.49 -13.53
CA GLU A 156 -19.41 -33.23 -14.56
C GLU A 156 -20.26 -32.33 -15.47
N ALA A 157 -21.05 -31.42 -14.90
CA ALA A 157 -21.93 -30.52 -15.66
C ALA A 157 -21.17 -29.65 -16.69
N LEU A 158 -19.88 -29.40 -16.45
CA LEU A 158 -19.06 -28.54 -17.27
C LEU A 158 -18.16 -29.29 -18.26
N LYS A 159 -18.20 -30.63 -18.30
CA LYS A 159 -17.45 -31.42 -19.28
C LYS A 159 -17.97 -31.28 -20.72
N SER A 160 -19.26 -31.02 -20.90
CA SER A 160 -19.94 -31.03 -22.21
C SER A 160 -20.26 -29.62 -22.78
N THR A 161 -19.88 -28.55 -22.08
CA THR A 161 -20.18 -27.17 -22.48
C THR A 161 -19.03 -26.55 -23.27
N ASP A 162 -19.31 -25.58 -24.15
CA ASP A 162 -18.29 -24.75 -24.79
C ASP A 162 -17.30 -24.18 -23.73
N PRO A 163 -15.98 -24.30 -23.90
CA PRO A 163 -15.01 -23.93 -22.87
C PRO A 163 -15.12 -22.49 -22.36
N ARG A 164 -15.61 -21.55 -23.19
CA ARG A 164 -15.80 -20.14 -22.79
C ARG A 164 -17.05 -19.97 -21.93
N GLY A 165 -18.15 -20.63 -22.28
CA GLY A 165 -19.35 -20.68 -21.43
C GLY A 165 -19.06 -21.37 -20.11
N ALA A 166 -18.35 -22.50 -20.18
CA ALA A 166 -18.02 -23.32 -19.02
C ALA A 166 -17.22 -22.55 -17.96
N ILE A 167 -16.19 -21.78 -18.34
CA ILE A 167 -15.38 -21.03 -17.37
C ILE A 167 -16.18 -19.91 -16.67
N LEU A 168 -17.12 -19.26 -17.38
CA LEU A 168 -18.01 -18.28 -16.78
C LEU A 168 -18.94 -18.95 -15.77
N SER A 169 -19.52 -20.09 -16.13
CA SER A 169 -20.36 -20.89 -15.24
C SER A 169 -19.61 -21.40 -14.00
N VAL A 170 -18.32 -21.75 -14.10
CA VAL A 170 -17.47 -22.05 -12.93
C VAL A 170 -17.41 -20.84 -12.00
N ILE A 171 -17.04 -19.68 -12.54
CA ILE A 171 -16.83 -18.46 -11.75
C ILE A 171 -18.14 -18.04 -11.06
N GLU A 172 -19.24 -18.07 -11.78
CA GLU A 172 -20.57 -17.75 -11.26
C GLU A 172 -21.01 -18.74 -10.18
N ARG A 173 -20.77 -20.04 -10.39
CA ARG A 173 -21.08 -21.03 -9.37
C ARG A 173 -20.25 -20.83 -8.11
N LEU A 174 -18.94 -20.68 -8.21
CA LEU A 174 -18.09 -20.39 -7.04
C LEU A 174 -18.57 -19.13 -6.29
N ALA A 175 -19.01 -18.10 -7.01
CA ALA A 175 -19.61 -16.90 -6.40
C ALA A 175 -20.90 -17.22 -5.62
N HIS A 176 -21.73 -18.09 -6.18
CA HIS A 176 -23.00 -18.51 -5.60
C HIS A 176 -22.79 -19.40 -4.36
N THR A 177 -21.97 -20.46 -4.45
CA THR A 177 -21.68 -21.36 -3.33
C THR A 177 -21.05 -20.63 -2.16
N THR A 178 -20.19 -19.63 -2.43
CA THR A 178 -19.59 -18.87 -1.34
C THR A 178 -20.59 -17.94 -0.64
N ARG A 179 -21.76 -17.64 -1.22
CA ARG A 179 -22.84 -16.91 -0.54
C ARG A 179 -23.82 -17.83 0.18
N THR A 180 -24.22 -18.93 -0.44
CA THR A 180 -25.16 -19.90 0.16
C THR A 180 -24.54 -20.63 1.35
N SER A 181 -23.23 -20.90 1.31
CA SER A 181 -22.53 -21.53 2.43
C SER A 181 -22.49 -20.70 3.72
N GLU A 182 -22.56 -19.37 3.64
CA GLU A 182 -22.67 -18.50 4.83
C GLU A 182 -24.02 -18.63 5.54
N ARG A 183 -25.06 -19.00 4.80
CA ARG A 183 -26.39 -19.30 5.35
C ARG A 183 -26.51 -20.76 5.78
N GLY A 184 -25.45 -21.53 5.61
CA GLY A 184 -25.45 -22.98 5.79
C GLY A 184 -26.35 -23.70 4.79
N GLU A 185 -26.64 -23.11 3.63
CA GLU A 185 -27.46 -23.72 2.57
C GLU A 185 -26.64 -24.61 1.62
N SER A 186 -25.32 -24.41 1.59
CA SER A 186 -24.36 -25.24 0.86
C SER A 186 -23.13 -25.53 1.73
N PRO A 187 -22.36 -26.58 1.43
CA PRO A 187 -21.05 -26.80 2.04
C PRO A 187 -20.10 -25.61 1.85
N SER A 188 -19.18 -25.41 2.80
CA SER A 188 -18.19 -24.32 2.73
C SER A 188 -16.80 -24.86 2.47
N ASP A 189 -16.22 -24.54 1.30
CA ASP A 189 -14.81 -24.84 0.98
C ASP A 189 -13.87 -24.36 2.09
N ALA A 190 -14.06 -23.13 2.60
CA ALA A 190 -13.23 -22.56 3.65
C ALA A 190 -13.28 -23.36 4.97
N ALA A 191 -14.44 -23.92 5.32
CA ALA A 191 -14.62 -24.70 6.53
C ALA A 191 -14.02 -26.11 6.39
N ILE A 192 -14.15 -26.73 5.21
CA ILE A 192 -13.55 -28.03 4.90
C ILE A 192 -12.03 -27.93 4.86
N PHE A 193 -11.45 -26.91 4.22
CA PHE A 193 -10.00 -26.72 4.21
C PHE A 193 -9.43 -26.44 5.60
N ALA A 194 -10.17 -25.72 6.43
CA ALA A 194 -9.80 -25.55 7.84
C ALA A 194 -9.83 -26.86 8.63
N TRP A 195 -10.79 -27.74 8.35
CA TRP A 195 -10.84 -29.07 8.97
C TRP A 195 -9.70 -29.96 8.47
N ALA A 196 -9.43 -29.97 7.15
CA ALA A 196 -8.31 -30.66 6.52
C ALA A 196 -6.94 -30.28 7.11
N ALA A 197 -6.76 -29.02 7.51
CA ALA A 197 -5.52 -28.57 8.16
C ALA A 197 -5.24 -29.29 9.51
N THR A 198 -6.25 -29.91 10.12
CA THR A 198 -6.15 -30.59 11.42
C THR A 198 -6.43 -32.09 11.37
N ASP A 199 -6.93 -32.60 10.25
CA ASP A 199 -7.34 -34.00 10.09
C ASP A 199 -6.77 -34.58 8.78
N ARG A 200 -5.87 -35.56 8.91
CA ARG A 200 -5.19 -36.18 7.77
C ARG A 200 -6.14 -36.90 6.82
N HIS A 201 -7.21 -37.51 7.32
CA HIS A 201 -8.17 -38.23 6.48
C HIS A 201 -8.94 -37.24 5.59
N VAL A 202 -9.36 -36.13 6.17
CA VAL A 202 -10.04 -35.05 5.45
C VAL A 202 -9.08 -34.37 4.48
N ALA A 203 -7.82 -34.16 4.85
CA ALA A 203 -6.80 -33.61 3.95
C ALA A 203 -6.61 -34.45 2.68
N LEU A 204 -6.58 -35.78 2.79
CA LEU A 204 -6.45 -36.65 1.62
C LEU A 204 -7.64 -36.52 0.65
N ARG A 205 -8.85 -36.39 1.20
CA ARG A 205 -10.09 -36.20 0.44
C ARG A 205 -10.17 -34.82 -0.20
N ALA A 206 -9.86 -33.78 0.57
CA ALA A 206 -9.79 -32.41 0.07
C ALA A 206 -8.81 -32.28 -1.10
N ASN A 207 -7.58 -32.77 -0.92
CA ASN A 207 -6.54 -32.74 -1.95
C ASN A 207 -6.96 -33.45 -3.25
N ARG A 208 -7.79 -34.51 -3.17
CA ARG A 208 -8.31 -35.20 -4.36
C ARG A 208 -9.25 -34.27 -5.14
N ALA A 209 -10.25 -33.69 -4.46
CA ALA A 209 -11.20 -32.77 -5.06
C ALA A 209 -10.53 -31.50 -5.61
N GLU A 210 -9.49 -30.97 -4.93
CA GLU A 210 -8.71 -29.84 -5.43
C GLU A 210 -7.98 -30.18 -6.74
N ARG A 211 -7.34 -31.35 -6.83
CA ARG A 211 -6.68 -31.81 -8.07
C ARG A 211 -7.65 -31.93 -9.24
N GLU A 212 -8.86 -32.46 -9.00
CA GLU A 212 -9.91 -32.58 -10.02
C GLU A 212 -10.38 -31.20 -10.50
N ARG A 213 -10.61 -30.26 -9.57
CA ARG A 213 -11.03 -28.89 -9.90
C ARG A 213 -9.95 -28.13 -10.67
N MET A 214 -8.68 -28.25 -10.28
CA MET A 214 -7.55 -27.67 -11.01
C MET A 214 -7.39 -28.29 -12.40
N ALA A 215 -7.53 -29.61 -12.54
CA ALA A 215 -7.47 -30.28 -13.84
C ALA A 215 -8.58 -29.80 -14.79
N LEU A 216 -9.80 -29.61 -14.28
CA LEU A 216 -10.91 -29.01 -15.01
C LEU A 216 -10.56 -27.61 -15.52
N LEU A 217 -10.08 -26.72 -14.64
CA LEU A 217 -9.70 -25.35 -15.00
C LEU A 217 -8.61 -25.32 -16.08
N ARG A 218 -7.58 -26.17 -15.94
CA ARG A 218 -6.50 -26.29 -16.94
C ARG A 218 -7.05 -26.72 -18.29
N ARG A 219 -7.96 -27.71 -18.31
CA ARG A 219 -8.60 -28.20 -19.55
C ARG A 219 -9.49 -27.14 -20.19
N LEU A 220 -10.34 -26.47 -19.42
CA LEU A 220 -11.27 -25.46 -19.93
C LEU A 220 -10.57 -24.22 -20.48
N THR A 221 -9.44 -23.83 -19.87
CA THR A 221 -8.76 -22.57 -20.25
C THR A 221 -7.63 -22.78 -21.24
N GLY A 222 -7.06 -23.99 -21.32
CA GLY A 222 -5.83 -24.27 -22.07
C GLY A 222 -4.59 -23.53 -21.52
N LYS A 223 -4.69 -22.92 -20.33
CA LYS A 223 -3.65 -22.10 -19.71
C LYS A 223 -3.32 -22.64 -18.33
N ARG A 224 -2.33 -23.54 -18.27
CA ARG A 224 -1.95 -24.24 -17.04
C ARG A 224 -1.61 -23.28 -15.90
N ASP A 225 -0.63 -22.41 -16.12
CA ASP A 225 -0.09 -21.52 -15.07
C ASP A 225 -1.14 -20.52 -14.58
N LEU A 226 -1.97 -20.00 -15.49
CA LEU A 226 -3.03 -19.07 -15.14
C LEU A 226 -4.16 -19.75 -14.36
N SER A 227 -4.47 -21.02 -14.68
CA SER A 227 -5.43 -21.83 -13.93
C SER A 227 -4.96 -22.07 -12.50
N ASP A 228 -3.67 -22.40 -12.35
CA ASP A 228 -3.05 -22.63 -11.05
C ASP A 228 -3.02 -21.35 -10.22
N LEU A 229 -2.59 -20.24 -10.81
CA LEU A 229 -2.60 -18.93 -10.16
C LEU A 229 -4.00 -18.51 -9.72
N PHE A 230 -5.01 -18.68 -10.56
CA PHE A 230 -6.40 -18.40 -10.21
C PHE A 230 -6.87 -19.27 -9.05
N TYR A 231 -6.55 -20.57 -9.08
CA TYR A 231 -6.93 -21.49 -8.01
C TYR A 231 -6.30 -21.11 -6.68
N TYR A 232 -5.01 -20.77 -6.66
CA TYR A 232 -4.32 -20.31 -5.45
C TYR A 232 -4.87 -18.98 -4.94
N ALA A 233 -5.21 -18.05 -5.84
CA ALA A 233 -5.85 -16.79 -5.46
C ALA A 233 -7.25 -17.04 -4.86
N TYR A 234 -8.02 -17.96 -5.42
CA TYR A 234 -9.32 -18.38 -4.88
C TYR A 234 -9.18 -19.02 -3.49
N HIS A 235 -8.24 -19.95 -3.33
CA HIS A 235 -7.97 -20.60 -2.05
C HIS A 235 -7.52 -19.57 -0.98
N GLY A 236 -6.59 -18.67 -1.33
CA GLY A 236 -6.15 -17.58 -0.45
C GLY A 236 -7.29 -16.63 -0.07
N PHE A 237 -8.19 -16.32 -1.01
CA PHE A 237 -9.41 -15.57 -0.74
C PHE A 237 -10.31 -16.26 0.29
N LEU A 238 -10.56 -17.56 0.15
CA LEU A 238 -11.38 -18.33 1.09
C LEU A 238 -10.81 -18.28 2.52
N LEU A 239 -9.48 -18.45 2.66
CA LEU A 239 -8.80 -18.38 3.96
C LEU A 239 -8.81 -16.97 4.57
N ARG A 240 -8.65 -15.93 3.74
CA ARG A 240 -8.73 -14.53 4.20
C ARG A 240 -10.15 -14.18 4.63
N ARG A 241 -11.15 -14.53 3.82
CA ARG A 241 -12.56 -14.24 4.09
C ARG A 241 -13.04 -14.86 5.39
N ARG A 242 -12.57 -16.06 5.75
CA ARG A 242 -12.88 -16.67 7.05
C ARG A 242 -12.44 -15.83 8.24
N ARG A 243 -11.31 -15.13 8.13
CA ARG A 243 -10.78 -14.22 9.17
C ARG A 243 -11.39 -12.82 9.08
N VAL A 244 -11.74 -12.39 7.87
CA VAL A 244 -12.28 -11.05 7.57
C VAL A 244 -13.55 -11.20 6.73
N PRO A 245 -14.73 -11.40 7.34
CA PRO A 245 -15.98 -11.60 6.58
C PRO A 245 -16.30 -10.49 5.59
N ALA A 246 -15.90 -9.24 5.90
CA ALA A 246 -16.04 -8.09 4.99
C ALA A 246 -15.30 -8.26 3.65
N ALA A 247 -14.28 -9.13 3.58
CA ALA A 247 -13.57 -9.44 2.35
C ALA A 247 -14.44 -10.25 1.36
N ALA A 248 -15.67 -10.65 1.71
CA ALA A 248 -16.59 -11.33 0.78
C ALA A 248 -16.78 -10.57 -0.55
N GLY A 249 -16.75 -9.23 -0.53
CA GLY A 249 -16.82 -8.38 -1.72
C GLY A 249 -15.63 -8.51 -2.68
N ASP A 250 -14.47 -8.97 -2.19
CA ASP A 250 -13.25 -9.12 -2.98
C ASP A 250 -13.37 -10.21 -4.06
N PHE A 251 -14.30 -11.17 -3.89
CA PHE A 251 -14.56 -12.19 -4.90
C PHE A 251 -14.93 -11.59 -6.25
N ALA A 252 -15.66 -10.47 -6.25
CA ALA A 252 -16.07 -9.80 -7.49
C ALA A 252 -14.85 -9.32 -8.31
N ILE A 253 -13.75 -8.96 -7.63
CA ILE A 253 -12.49 -8.57 -8.27
C ILE A 253 -11.81 -9.79 -8.88
N ILE A 254 -11.70 -10.88 -8.10
CA ILE A 254 -11.09 -12.15 -8.54
C ILE A 254 -11.86 -12.72 -9.75
N ALA A 255 -13.20 -12.75 -9.68
CA ALA A 255 -14.07 -13.18 -10.76
C ALA A 255 -13.91 -12.32 -12.03
N ARG A 256 -13.82 -10.99 -11.88
CA ARG A 256 -13.64 -10.07 -13.01
C ARG A 256 -12.29 -10.25 -13.69
N LEU A 257 -11.22 -10.42 -12.91
CA LEU A 257 -9.87 -10.67 -13.42
C LEU A 257 -9.80 -12.03 -14.11
N ALA A 258 -10.36 -13.07 -13.50
CA ALA A 258 -10.44 -14.41 -14.10
C ALA A 258 -11.20 -14.38 -15.42
N ARG A 259 -12.33 -13.67 -15.49
CA ARG A 259 -13.07 -13.47 -16.74
C ARG A 259 -12.20 -12.83 -17.82
N ARG A 260 -11.46 -11.75 -17.50
CA ARG A 260 -10.57 -11.09 -18.47
C ARG A 260 -9.40 -11.97 -18.90
N ALA A 261 -8.86 -12.76 -17.97
CA ALA A 261 -7.67 -13.56 -18.21
C ALA A 261 -7.99 -14.88 -18.97
N PHE A 262 -9.15 -15.48 -18.71
CA PHE A 262 -9.60 -16.72 -19.36
C PHE A 262 -10.38 -16.47 -20.64
N VAL A 263 -11.16 -15.38 -20.74
CA VAL A 263 -11.88 -15.04 -21.96
C VAL A 263 -11.01 -14.19 -22.87
N ARG A 264 -10.41 -14.80 -23.90
CA ARG A 264 -9.72 -14.06 -24.96
C ARG A 264 -10.76 -13.39 -25.86
N SER A 265 -10.75 -12.05 -25.91
CA SER A 265 -11.42 -11.27 -26.95
C SER A 265 -11.05 -11.84 -28.33
N ARG A 266 -12.07 -12.12 -29.17
CA ARG A 266 -11.84 -12.37 -30.60
C ARG A 266 -11.33 -11.06 -31.20
N ALA A 267 -10.01 -10.86 -31.19
CA ALA A 267 -9.40 -10.01 -32.21
C ALA A 267 -9.58 -10.73 -33.54
N THR A 268 -10.48 -10.21 -34.38
CA THR A 268 -10.59 -10.58 -35.79
C THR A 268 -9.18 -10.61 -36.40
N ARG A 269 -8.84 -11.71 -37.06
CA ARG A 269 -7.55 -11.87 -37.74
C ARG A 269 -7.50 -10.89 -38.91
N ARG A 270 -6.96 -9.68 -38.69
CA ARG A 270 -6.41 -8.86 -39.79
C ARG A 270 -5.01 -9.38 -40.16
N PRO A 271 -4.63 -9.36 -41.45
CA PRO A 271 -3.39 -9.96 -41.94
C PRO A 271 -2.14 -9.36 -41.27
N LYS A 272 -1.09 -10.17 -41.12
CA LYS A 272 0.12 -9.88 -40.32
C LYS A 272 0.80 -8.53 -40.67
N ALA A 273 0.71 -8.09 -41.92
CA ALA A 273 1.25 -6.80 -42.38
C ALA A 273 0.56 -5.60 -41.71
N ALA A 274 -0.77 -5.64 -41.54
CA ALA A 274 -1.52 -4.57 -40.88
C ALA A 274 -1.27 -4.53 -39.36
N ARG A 275 -0.91 -5.67 -38.75
CA ARG A 275 -0.50 -5.71 -37.34
C ARG A 275 0.89 -5.16 -37.13
N LEU A 276 1.84 -5.42 -38.03
CA LEU A 276 3.19 -4.87 -37.93
C LEU A 276 3.17 -3.37 -38.19
N ALA A 277 2.44 -2.90 -39.21
CA ALA A 277 2.22 -1.48 -39.48
C ALA A 277 1.41 -0.81 -38.36
N GLY A 278 0.42 -1.50 -37.79
CA GLY A 278 -0.34 -1.03 -36.64
C GLY A 278 0.50 -0.92 -35.37
N LEU A 279 1.37 -1.91 -35.09
CA LEU A 279 2.31 -1.87 -33.97
C LEU A 279 3.38 -0.79 -34.18
N LEU A 280 3.93 -0.67 -35.40
CA LEU A 280 4.85 0.42 -35.73
C LEU A 280 4.16 1.76 -35.57
N GLY A 281 2.93 1.90 -36.07
CA GLY A 281 2.12 3.11 -35.95
C GLY A 281 1.77 3.43 -34.50
N LEU A 282 1.50 2.43 -33.67
CA LEU A 282 1.21 2.60 -32.24
C LEU A 282 2.48 2.86 -31.43
N MET A 283 3.63 2.32 -31.83
CA MET A 283 4.94 2.65 -31.27
C MET A 283 5.43 4.03 -31.69
N LEU A 284 5.20 4.43 -32.94
CA LEU A 284 5.44 5.79 -33.44
C LEU A 284 4.52 6.78 -32.74
N ALA A 285 3.23 6.49 -32.64
CA ALA A 285 2.27 7.30 -31.91
C ALA A 285 2.60 7.34 -30.41
N ALA A 286 2.97 6.24 -29.77
CA ALA A 286 3.42 6.23 -28.38
C ALA A 286 4.74 7.01 -28.20
N GLY A 287 5.67 6.92 -29.14
CA GLY A 287 6.91 7.70 -29.14
C GLY A 287 6.65 9.20 -29.31
N LEU A 288 5.67 9.58 -30.14
CA LEU A 288 5.23 10.96 -30.35
C LEU A 288 4.42 11.48 -29.15
N LEU A 289 3.57 10.65 -28.55
CA LEU A 289 2.68 11.03 -27.43
C LEU A 289 3.36 11.02 -26.07
N HIS A 290 4.35 10.17 -25.83
CA HIS A 290 4.99 10.02 -24.52
C HIS A 290 6.27 10.86 -24.36
N GLY A 291 6.69 11.59 -25.40
CA GLY A 291 7.85 12.48 -25.36
C GLY A 291 9.19 11.77 -25.18
N CYS A 292 10.28 12.49 -25.46
CA CYS A 292 11.64 11.94 -25.36
C CYS A 292 11.99 11.38 -23.98
N THR A 293 11.43 11.95 -22.90
CA THR A 293 11.71 11.52 -21.52
C THR A 293 11.17 10.12 -21.23
N THR A 294 9.92 9.81 -21.58
CA THR A 294 9.33 8.49 -21.31
C THR A 294 10.01 7.38 -22.11
N MET A 295 10.40 7.68 -23.36
CA MET A 295 11.18 6.73 -24.16
C MET A 295 12.57 6.47 -23.55
N ARG A 296 13.21 7.49 -22.97
CA ARG A 296 14.47 7.33 -22.22
C ARG A 296 14.28 6.45 -20.97
N ILE A 297 13.21 6.67 -20.21
CA ILE A 297 12.85 5.84 -19.04
C ILE A 297 12.68 4.37 -19.48
N LEU A 298 11.90 4.12 -20.53
CA LEU A 298 11.62 2.76 -21.02
C LEU A 298 12.85 2.06 -21.60
N ARG A 299 13.71 2.80 -22.32
CA ARG A 299 14.91 2.27 -22.96
C ARG A 299 16.01 1.94 -21.96
N HIS A 300 16.21 2.80 -20.97
CA HIS A 300 17.37 2.71 -20.10
C HIS A 300 17.08 2.03 -18.77
N ARG A 301 15.88 2.24 -18.20
CA ARG A 301 15.31 1.63 -16.97
C ARG A 301 16.15 1.71 -15.70
N ASP A 302 17.41 1.30 -15.75
CA ASP A 302 18.37 1.30 -14.67
C ASP A 302 19.50 2.31 -14.93
N PRO A 303 19.60 3.36 -14.10
CA PRO A 303 20.71 4.29 -14.15
C PRO A 303 21.99 3.69 -13.55
N ALA A 304 22.58 2.69 -14.20
CA ALA A 304 23.82 2.08 -13.74
C ALA A 304 24.94 3.13 -13.60
N ALA A 305 25.70 3.08 -12.50
CA ALA A 305 26.74 4.07 -12.20
C ALA A 305 27.88 4.11 -13.23
N ASP A 306 28.01 3.07 -14.05
CA ASP A 306 29.07 2.86 -15.04
C ASP A 306 28.71 3.37 -16.44
N ARG A 307 27.44 3.67 -16.68
CA ARG A 307 26.95 4.14 -17.99
C ARG A 307 26.61 5.64 -18.09
N PRO A 308 26.94 6.55 -17.15
CA PRO A 308 26.39 7.91 -17.17
C PRO A 308 26.86 8.71 -18.40
N ARG A 309 28.07 8.44 -18.91
CA ARG A 309 28.68 9.15 -20.06
C ARG A 309 27.92 9.01 -21.36
N THR A 310 27.32 7.85 -21.61
CA THR A 310 26.62 7.57 -22.88
C THR A 310 25.14 7.94 -22.84
N LEU A 311 24.60 8.18 -21.64
CA LEU A 311 23.17 8.33 -21.39
C LEU A 311 22.72 9.81 -21.37
N PHE A 312 23.56 10.70 -20.84
CA PHE A 312 23.21 12.09 -20.57
C PHE A 312 24.20 13.04 -21.24
N PRO A 313 23.74 14.22 -21.72
CA PRO A 313 24.65 15.34 -22.00
C PRO A 313 25.47 15.64 -20.75
N GLN A 314 26.77 15.84 -20.92
CA GLN A 314 27.70 16.09 -19.81
C GLN A 314 28.32 17.47 -19.94
N ARG A 315 28.56 18.10 -18.79
CA ARG A 315 29.51 19.20 -18.66
C ARG A 315 30.71 18.67 -17.90
N VAL A 316 31.90 19.01 -18.38
CA VAL A 316 33.15 18.57 -17.74
C VAL A 316 33.45 19.54 -16.60
N VAL A 317 33.52 19.00 -15.38
CA VAL A 317 34.12 19.72 -14.25
C VAL A 317 35.61 19.48 -14.34
N HIS A 318 36.37 20.53 -14.65
CA HIS A 318 37.82 20.44 -14.75
C HIS A 318 38.43 20.36 -13.35
N ARG A 319 39.43 19.49 -13.18
CA ARG A 319 40.22 19.48 -11.95
C ARG A 319 40.96 20.81 -11.80
N ALA A 320 41.24 21.22 -10.56
CA ALA A 320 42.12 22.34 -10.28
C ALA A 320 43.50 22.13 -10.92
N GLU A 321 44.17 23.23 -11.30
CA GLU A 321 45.54 23.18 -11.85
C GLU A 321 46.51 22.51 -10.89
N ARG A 322 46.31 22.74 -9.58
CA ARG A 322 47.08 22.13 -8.49
C ARG A 322 46.10 21.47 -7.50
N PRO A 323 45.70 20.21 -7.74
CA PRO A 323 44.84 19.51 -6.80
C PRO A 323 45.61 19.23 -5.50
N TRP A 324 44.90 19.25 -4.38
CA TRP A 324 45.46 18.79 -3.10
C TRP A 324 45.62 17.26 -3.16
N PRO A 325 46.85 16.71 -3.08
CA PRO A 325 47.05 15.28 -3.18
C PRO A 325 46.65 14.59 -1.87
N LEU A 326 46.06 13.40 -1.99
CA LEU A 326 46.02 12.45 -0.87
C LEU A 326 47.31 11.63 -0.88
N ILE A 327 47.89 11.42 0.29
CA ILE A 327 49.18 10.74 0.50
C ILE A 327 48.91 9.25 0.74
N PRO A 328 49.49 8.32 -0.02
CA PRO A 328 49.40 6.90 0.30
C PRO A 328 50.09 6.61 1.64
N ALA A 329 49.45 5.83 2.51
CA ALA A 329 50.10 5.39 3.74
C ALA A 329 51.38 4.59 3.43
N ALA A 330 52.48 4.86 4.15
CA ALA A 330 53.73 4.12 4.01
C ALA A 330 53.56 2.60 4.20
N ARG A 331 52.56 2.20 5.01
CA ARG A 331 52.08 0.82 5.12
C ARG A 331 50.56 0.81 5.01
N PRO A 332 49.99 0.31 3.90
CA PRO A 332 48.55 0.18 3.76
C PRO A 332 47.96 -0.73 4.84
N ARG A 333 46.77 -0.39 5.36
CA ARG A 333 46.03 -1.15 6.38
C ARG A 333 45.31 -2.35 5.76
N THR A 334 46.06 -3.25 5.11
CA THR A 334 45.52 -4.47 4.50
C THR A 334 44.99 -5.46 5.52
N ASP A 335 45.34 -5.31 6.80
CA ASP A 335 44.73 -6.02 7.92
C ASP A 335 43.20 -5.88 7.94
N LEU A 336 42.67 -4.75 7.43
CA LEU A 336 41.24 -4.52 7.30
C LEU A 336 40.52 -5.56 6.44
N ASP A 337 41.18 -6.20 5.46
CA ASP A 337 40.56 -7.24 4.62
C ASP A 337 39.99 -8.40 5.44
N THR A 338 40.65 -8.70 6.56
CA THR A 338 40.35 -9.85 7.42
C THR A 338 39.43 -9.51 8.59
N VAL A 339 39.13 -8.22 8.80
CA VAL A 339 38.22 -7.79 9.86
C VAL A 339 36.84 -8.39 9.62
N MET A 340 36.30 -9.06 10.64
CA MET A 340 34.99 -9.69 10.54
C MET A 340 33.88 -8.63 10.65
N VAL A 341 33.08 -8.50 9.60
CA VAL A 341 31.93 -7.60 9.51
C VAL A 341 30.63 -8.38 9.39
N ARG A 342 29.52 -7.80 9.86
CA ARG A 342 28.19 -8.40 9.74
C ARG A 342 27.54 -8.03 8.41
N ASP A 343 27.28 -9.04 7.58
CA ASP A 343 26.55 -8.91 6.31
C ASP A 343 25.02 -8.77 6.59
N ALA A 344 24.21 -8.33 5.62
CA ALA A 344 22.76 -8.20 5.75
C ALA A 344 22.01 -9.54 5.84
N ASP A 345 22.65 -10.66 5.47
CA ASP A 345 22.18 -12.01 5.83
C ASP A 345 22.51 -12.39 7.29
N LEU A 346 22.99 -11.40 8.06
CA LEU A 346 23.39 -11.47 9.47
C LEU A 346 24.60 -12.38 9.74
N GLN A 347 25.28 -12.86 8.70
CA GLN A 347 26.50 -13.66 8.85
C GLN A 347 27.73 -12.78 9.05
N MET A 348 28.67 -13.25 9.85
CA MET A 348 29.99 -12.62 10.00
C MET A 348 30.90 -13.08 8.86
N ARG A 349 31.58 -12.15 8.18
CA ARG A 349 32.46 -12.43 7.04
C ARG A 349 33.69 -11.53 7.07
N PRO A 350 34.83 -11.96 6.51
CA PRO A 350 35.96 -11.06 6.25
C PRO A 350 35.49 -9.84 5.44
N PHE A 351 36.05 -8.67 5.73
CA PHE A 351 35.63 -7.42 5.10
C PHE A 351 35.84 -7.43 3.59
N ALA A 352 36.93 -8.04 3.10
CA ALA A 352 37.17 -8.20 1.67
C ALA A 352 36.03 -8.98 0.98
N ASP A 353 35.58 -10.07 1.59
CA ASP A 353 34.46 -10.88 1.09
C ASP A 353 33.16 -10.08 1.09
N TYR A 354 32.93 -9.28 2.14
CA TYR A 354 31.77 -8.39 2.22
C TYR A 354 31.75 -7.38 1.06
N LEU A 355 32.87 -6.71 0.78
CA LEU A 355 32.99 -5.75 -0.31
C LEU A 355 32.72 -6.41 -1.68
N ALA A 356 33.31 -7.59 -1.90
CA ALA A 356 33.13 -8.36 -3.13
C ALA A 356 31.66 -8.80 -3.34
N ARG A 357 31.03 -9.37 -2.30
CA ARG A 357 29.62 -9.84 -2.35
C ARG A 357 28.62 -8.71 -2.55
N ARG A 358 28.97 -7.49 -2.13
CA ARG A 358 28.12 -6.30 -2.25
C ARG A 358 28.31 -5.50 -3.53
N HIS A 359 29.13 -6.01 -4.45
CA HIS A 359 29.45 -5.33 -5.70
C HIS A 359 29.95 -3.89 -5.44
N VAL A 360 30.72 -3.70 -4.37
CA VAL A 360 31.33 -2.39 -4.06
C VAL A 360 32.41 -2.10 -5.10
N ARG A 361 32.22 -1.03 -5.86
CA ARG A 361 33.14 -0.64 -6.95
C ARG A 361 34.45 -0.05 -6.44
N ALA A 362 34.36 0.81 -5.42
CA ALA A 362 35.49 1.48 -4.80
C ALA A 362 35.16 1.70 -3.32
N PHE A 363 36.13 1.43 -2.45
CA PHE A 363 36.07 1.72 -1.03
C PHE A 363 37.40 2.30 -0.59
N ILE A 364 37.38 3.46 0.07
CA ILE A 364 38.59 4.18 0.47
C ILE A 364 38.42 4.66 1.91
N VAL A 365 39.46 4.49 2.73
CA VAL A 365 39.55 5.04 4.09
C VAL A 365 40.68 6.07 4.08
N VAL A 366 40.31 7.32 4.31
CA VAL A 366 41.23 8.45 4.45
C VAL A 366 41.22 8.91 5.90
N ARG A 367 42.39 9.20 6.43
CA ARG A 367 42.56 9.90 7.71
C ARG A 367 43.48 11.08 7.47
N ASP A 368 42.99 12.27 7.79
CA ASP A 368 43.65 13.54 7.49
C ASP A 368 43.88 13.67 5.97
N ASP A 369 45.14 13.68 5.53
CA ASP A 369 45.54 13.69 4.12
C ASP A 369 45.96 12.31 3.61
N THR A 370 45.93 11.27 4.46
CA THR A 370 46.56 9.99 4.19
C THR A 370 45.53 8.90 3.85
N VAL A 371 45.71 8.23 2.72
CA VAL A 371 44.95 7.04 2.31
C VAL A 371 45.48 5.83 3.08
N LEU A 372 44.71 5.36 4.06
CA LEU A 372 45.08 4.22 4.90
C LEU A 372 44.74 2.88 4.22
N TYR A 373 43.66 2.83 3.45
CA TYR A 373 43.16 1.62 2.82
C TYR A 373 42.31 1.97 1.61
N GLU A 374 42.48 1.22 0.53
CA GLU A 374 41.64 1.32 -0.66
C GLU A 374 41.45 -0.05 -1.31
N ARG A 375 40.24 -0.34 -1.78
CA ARG A 375 39.90 -1.52 -2.58
C ARG A 375 39.02 -1.11 -3.74
N TYR A 376 39.29 -1.70 -4.89
CA TYR A 376 38.55 -1.48 -6.12
C TYR A 376 38.06 -2.83 -6.65
N ALA A 377 36.87 -2.85 -7.21
CA ALA A 377 36.39 -4.00 -7.96
C ALA A 377 37.20 -4.18 -9.25
N GLU A 378 37.11 -5.36 -9.85
CA GLU A 378 37.73 -5.64 -11.14
C GLU A 378 37.31 -4.61 -12.20
N GLY A 379 38.28 -4.02 -12.90
CA GLY A 379 38.06 -2.95 -13.89
C GLY A 379 37.94 -1.53 -13.32
N TYR A 380 38.00 -1.35 -11.99
CA TYR A 380 38.02 -0.04 -11.34
C TYR A 380 39.40 0.27 -10.78
N GLY A 381 39.73 1.56 -10.73
CA GLY A 381 40.91 2.07 -10.06
C GLY A 381 40.76 3.55 -9.71
N PRO A 382 41.83 4.18 -9.19
CA PRO A 382 41.79 5.57 -8.72
C PRO A 382 41.37 6.59 -9.79
N ALA A 383 41.59 6.29 -11.07
CA ALA A 383 41.22 7.16 -12.20
C ALA A 383 39.85 6.84 -12.81
N THR A 384 39.15 5.80 -12.35
CA THR A 384 37.86 5.39 -12.91
C THR A 384 36.75 6.29 -12.38
N LEU A 385 36.03 6.95 -13.29
CA LEU A 385 34.88 7.79 -12.94
C LEU A 385 33.61 6.96 -12.77
N SER A 386 32.87 7.23 -11.69
CA SER A 386 31.58 6.60 -11.39
C SER A 386 30.54 7.68 -11.06
N SER A 387 29.27 7.39 -11.32
CA SER A 387 28.18 8.26 -10.87
C SER A 387 28.17 8.35 -9.33
N ALA A 388 28.20 9.58 -8.81
CA ALA A 388 28.11 9.86 -7.37
C ALA A 388 26.65 9.92 -6.88
N PHE A 389 25.68 9.91 -7.80
CA PHE A 389 24.25 10.06 -7.52
C PHE A 389 23.97 11.22 -6.54
N SER A 390 23.31 10.92 -5.42
CA SER A 390 22.87 11.94 -4.47
C SER A 390 23.99 12.53 -3.61
N VAL A 391 25.22 12.00 -3.65
CA VAL A 391 26.38 12.66 -3.01
C VAL A 391 26.58 14.06 -3.60
N THR A 392 26.24 14.27 -4.87
CA THR A 392 26.29 15.59 -5.54
C THR A 392 25.44 16.65 -4.85
N LYS A 393 24.36 16.29 -4.13
CA LYS A 393 23.55 17.28 -3.40
C LYS A 393 24.33 17.97 -2.29
N SER A 394 25.23 17.25 -1.63
CA SER A 394 26.12 17.83 -0.61
C SER A 394 27.09 18.83 -1.23
N VAL A 395 27.59 18.55 -2.45
CA VAL A 395 28.43 19.50 -3.20
C VAL A 395 27.62 20.75 -3.56
N THR A 396 26.40 20.59 -4.10
CA THR A 396 25.51 21.72 -4.39
C THR A 396 25.18 22.54 -3.14
N SER A 397 24.97 21.89 -1.99
CA SER A 397 24.75 22.58 -0.71
C SER A 397 25.99 23.38 -0.27
N ALA A 398 27.20 22.86 -0.48
CA ALA A 398 28.44 23.57 -0.17
C ALA A 398 28.62 24.80 -1.08
N LEU A 399 28.35 24.66 -2.38
CA LEU A 399 28.36 25.78 -3.34
C LEU A 399 27.35 26.87 -2.94
N LEU A 400 26.18 26.49 -2.43
CA LEU A 400 25.20 27.45 -1.90
C LEU A 400 25.74 28.23 -0.69
N GLY A 401 26.49 27.55 0.20
CA GLY A 401 27.18 28.18 1.32
C GLY A 401 28.22 29.20 0.86
N LEU A 402 29.03 28.85 -0.15
CA LEU A 402 30.00 29.78 -0.74
C LEU A 402 29.32 30.97 -1.41
N ALA A 403 28.23 30.74 -2.15
CA ALA A 403 27.46 31.83 -2.77
C ALA A 403 26.83 32.77 -1.73
N LEU A 404 26.44 32.24 -0.55
CA LEU A 404 25.97 33.05 0.58
C LEU A 404 27.11 33.90 1.17
N GLU A 405 28.27 33.30 1.41
CA GLU A 405 29.46 34.00 1.93
C GLU A 405 29.93 35.12 0.98
N GLN A 406 29.89 34.87 -0.32
CA GLN A 406 30.27 35.82 -1.37
C GLN A 406 29.20 36.89 -1.64
N GLY A 407 28.03 36.80 -1.00
CA GLY A 407 26.92 37.76 -1.17
C GLY A 407 26.13 37.60 -2.47
N ALA A 408 26.43 36.60 -3.31
CA ALA A 408 25.63 36.26 -4.49
C ALA A 408 24.23 35.75 -4.08
N ILE A 409 24.16 35.07 -2.93
CA ILE A 409 22.91 34.79 -2.21
C ILE A 409 22.88 35.67 -0.97
N HIS A 410 21.75 36.34 -0.75
CA HIS A 410 21.60 37.29 0.35
C HIS A 410 21.24 36.59 1.67
N SER A 411 20.29 35.65 1.65
CA SER A 411 19.87 34.91 2.84
C SER A 411 19.29 33.53 2.49
N LEU A 412 19.43 32.56 3.39
CA LEU A 412 18.73 31.27 3.27
C LEU A 412 17.20 31.41 3.37
N ASP A 413 16.72 32.51 3.95
CA ASP A 413 15.28 32.80 4.06
C ASP A 413 14.74 33.55 2.84
N ASP A 414 15.58 33.84 1.85
CA ASP A 414 15.10 34.36 0.57
C ASP A 414 14.16 33.36 -0.12
N SER A 415 13.10 33.88 -0.72
CA SER A 415 12.22 33.10 -1.59
C SER A 415 12.99 32.58 -2.80
N VAL A 416 12.74 31.33 -3.20
CA VAL A 416 13.31 30.76 -4.43
C VAL A 416 12.98 31.61 -5.67
N THR A 417 11.82 32.28 -5.66
CA THR A 417 11.36 33.15 -6.74
C THR A 417 12.13 34.47 -6.84
N ARG A 418 12.94 34.83 -5.84
CA ARG A 418 13.87 35.97 -5.93
C ARG A 418 14.94 35.73 -6.99
N TYR A 419 15.42 34.50 -7.08
CA TYR A 419 16.50 34.09 -7.98
C TYR A 419 15.96 33.50 -9.29
N VAL A 420 14.79 32.83 -9.21
CA VAL A 420 14.12 32.20 -10.36
C VAL A 420 12.71 32.78 -10.50
N PRO A 421 12.56 34.02 -11.02
CA PRO A 421 11.27 34.71 -11.12
C PRO A 421 10.25 33.97 -12.00
N GLU A 422 10.69 33.11 -12.92
CA GLU A 422 9.84 32.28 -13.76
C GLU A 422 8.95 31.31 -12.96
N LEU A 423 9.32 30.99 -11.71
CA LEU A 423 8.54 30.15 -10.83
C LEU A 423 7.46 30.91 -10.05
N ALA A 424 7.47 32.25 -10.06
CA ALA A 424 6.49 33.07 -9.36
C ALA A 424 5.05 32.83 -9.85
N ALA A 425 4.89 32.47 -11.13
CA ALA A 425 3.59 32.13 -11.72
C ALA A 425 3.01 30.80 -11.18
N ASN A 426 3.84 29.92 -10.64
CA ASN A 426 3.40 28.63 -10.11
C ASN A 426 3.18 28.72 -8.58
N PRO A 427 1.93 28.57 -8.09
CA PRO A 427 1.64 28.65 -6.65
C PRO A 427 2.35 27.59 -5.81
N ALA A 428 2.88 26.52 -6.41
CA ALA A 428 3.68 25.52 -5.73
C ALA A 428 4.92 26.10 -5.04
N TYR A 429 5.50 27.17 -5.57
CA TYR A 429 6.72 27.78 -5.05
C TYR A 429 6.48 28.99 -4.12
N ARG A 430 5.23 29.38 -3.89
CA ARG A 430 4.89 30.53 -3.03
C ARG A 430 5.37 30.32 -1.59
N GLY A 431 6.31 31.13 -1.12
CA GLY A 431 6.88 31.01 0.23
C GLY A 431 7.85 29.85 0.40
N VAL A 432 8.29 29.21 -0.68
CA VAL A 432 9.43 28.27 -0.62
C VAL A 432 10.71 29.09 -0.55
N THR A 433 11.57 28.80 0.44
CA THR A 433 12.84 29.49 0.66
C THR A 433 14.02 28.55 0.37
N LEU A 434 15.23 29.09 0.29
CA LEU A 434 16.43 28.28 0.12
C LEU A 434 16.65 27.32 1.30
N ARG A 435 16.32 27.76 2.52
CA ARG A 435 16.31 26.90 3.72
C ARG A 435 15.39 25.70 3.55
N HIS A 436 14.20 25.90 2.97
CA HIS A 436 13.28 24.80 2.70
C HIS A 436 13.83 23.80 1.66
N LEU A 437 14.58 24.27 0.66
CA LEU A 437 15.24 23.37 -0.30
C LEU A 437 16.38 22.58 0.34
N LEU A 438 17.26 23.26 1.10
CA LEU A 438 18.34 22.61 1.86
C LEU A 438 17.80 21.57 2.84
N GLY A 439 16.69 21.91 3.52
CA GLY A 439 16.03 21.04 4.48
C GLY A 439 15.15 19.97 3.86
N MET A 440 14.93 19.95 2.53
CA MET A 440 14.00 19.04 1.86
C MET A 440 12.57 19.13 2.45
N THR A 441 12.15 20.34 2.81
CA THR A 441 10.84 20.67 3.37
C THR A 441 10.08 21.65 2.47
N SER A 442 10.31 21.61 1.16
CA SER A 442 9.71 22.55 0.20
C SER A 442 8.18 22.49 0.14
N GLY A 443 7.57 21.36 0.51
CA GLY A 443 6.13 21.11 0.33
C GLY A 443 5.70 20.89 -1.12
N VAL A 444 6.65 20.89 -2.08
CA VAL A 444 6.38 20.56 -3.49
C VAL A 444 6.12 19.05 -3.65
N ALA A 445 5.07 18.69 -4.39
CA ALA A 445 4.69 17.30 -4.62
C ALA A 445 5.80 16.54 -5.35
N TYR A 446 6.08 15.31 -4.88
CA TYR A 446 7.15 14.50 -5.44
C TYR A 446 6.91 12.99 -5.25
N THR A 447 6.86 12.26 -6.35
CA THR A 447 6.61 10.81 -6.37
C THR A 447 7.91 10.04 -6.52
N ARG A 448 8.29 9.27 -5.49
CA ARG A 448 9.48 8.39 -5.50
C ARG A 448 9.22 7.08 -6.24
N THR A 449 10.27 6.44 -6.73
CA THR A 449 10.20 5.04 -7.19
C THR A 449 9.89 4.10 -6.04
N ASN A 450 9.20 2.99 -6.31
CA ASN A 450 8.87 1.95 -5.34
C ASN A 450 9.08 0.52 -5.86
N GLY A 451 9.68 0.36 -7.05
CA GLY A 451 9.98 -0.93 -7.67
C GLY A 451 8.84 -1.49 -8.51
N HIS A 452 7.68 -0.82 -8.58
CA HIS A 452 6.59 -1.21 -9.49
C HIS A 452 6.74 -0.48 -10.83
N ALA A 453 7.00 -1.24 -11.90
CA ALA A 453 7.30 -0.69 -13.22
C ALA A 453 6.31 0.39 -13.73
N TRP A 454 5.00 0.21 -13.52
CA TRP A 454 4.01 1.22 -13.93
C TRP A 454 4.05 2.48 -13.08
N HIS A 455 4.30 2.34 -11.79
CA HIS A 455 4.44 3.47 -10.88
C HIS A 455 5.74 4.24 -11.17
N ASP A 456 6.85 3.52 -11.27
CA ASP A 456 8.17 4.07 -11.52
C ASP A 456 8.23 4.81 -12.86
N LEU A 457 7.55 4.30 -13.90
CA LEU A 457 7.42 4.97 -15.20
C LEU A 457 6.82 6.38 -15.11
N HIS A 458 5.95 6.63 -14.13
CA HIS A 458 5.26 7.91 -13.92
C HIS A 458 5.78 8.66 -12.68
N SER A 459 6.84 8.16 -12.04
CA SER A 459 7.43 8.77 -10.85
C SER A 459 8.21 10.03 -11.19
N ASP A 460 8.29 10.96 -10.24
CA ASP A 460 9.12 12.15 -10.37
C ASP A 460 10.61 11.81 -10.32
N ASP A 461 11.01 10.76 -9.59
CA ASP A 461 12.36 10.18 -9.67
C ASP A 461 12.76 9.88 -11.12
N ALA A 462 11.96 9.09 -11.84
CA ALA A 462 12.25 8.76 -13.23
C ALA A 462 12.17 10.00 -14.14
N ARG A 463 11.19 10.87 -13.92
CA ARG A 463 11.04 12.10 -14.69
C ARG A 463 12.26 13.00 -14.57
N PHE A 464 12.69 13.32 -13.34
CA PHE A 464 13.83 14.20 -13.08
C PHE A 464 15.17 13.51 -13.37
N PHE A 465 15.26 12.19 -13.34
CA PHE A 465 16.47 11.51 -13.75
C PHE A 465 16.66 11.53 -15.28
N TYR A 466 15.58 11.36 -16.06
CA TYR A 466 15.67 11.20 -17.51
C TYR A 466 15.32 12.45 -18.34
N SER A 467 14.80 13.52 -17.71
CA SER A 467 14.49 14.78 -18.40
C SER A 467 15.76 15.46 -18.93
N ARG A 468 15.62 16.16 -20.05
CA ARG A 468 16.63 17.11 -20.56
C ARG A 468 16.27 18.57 -20.28
N ASP A 469 15.04 18.81 -19.85
CA ASP A 469 14.48 20.13 -19.58
C ASP A 469 13.96 20.13 -18.14
N PHE A 470 14.87 20.45 -17.21
CA PHE A 470 14.57 20.50 -15.79
C PHE A 470 13.72 21.71 -15.45
N GLU A 471 13.89 22.84 -16.14
CA GLU A 471 13.11 24.05 -15.92
C GLU A 471 11.63 23.82 -16.18
N ARG A 472 11.29 23.20 -17.32
CA ARG A 472 9.90 22.84 -17.64
C ARG A 472 9.35 21.81 -16.65
N ALA A 473 10.18 20.86 -16.20
CA ALA A 473 9.77 19.88 -15.20
C ALA A 473 9.41 20.57 -13.86
N LEU A 474 10.27 21.46 -13.38
CA LEU A 474 10.05 22.26 -12.16
C LEU A 474 8.84 23.17 -12.28
N ARG A 475 8.69 23.91 -13.40
CA ARG A 475 7.52 24.79 -13.64
C ARG A 475 6.19 24.04 -13.59
N GLY A 476 6.18 22.74 -13.89
CA GLY A 476 4.98 21.90 -13.87
C GLY A 476 4.66 21.22 -12.54
N GLN A 477 5.48 21.40 -11.49
CA GLN A 477 5.22 20.75 -10.20
C GLN A 477 4.04 21.39 -9.45
N ARG A 478 3.41 20.59 -8.59
CA ARG A 478 2.27 20.99 -7.76
C ARG A 478 2.71 21.13 -6.31
N ARG A 479 1.92 21.84 -5.50
CA ARG A 479 2.04 21.80 -4.03
C ARG A 479 1.37 20.54 -3.49
N GLU A 480 2.02 19.91 -2.52
CA GLU A 480 1.44 18.86 -1.68
C GLU A 480 1.18 19.38 -0.27
N ASP A 481 2.17 20.05 0.33
CA ASP A 481 2.12 20.59 1.69
C ASP A 481 2.57 22.08 1.74
N PRO A 482 2.22 22.82 2.79
CA PRO A 482 2.89 24.07 3.12
C PRO A 482 4.43 23.90 3.29
N PRO A 483 5.25 24.86 2.83
CA PRO A 483 6.69 24.84 3.05
C PRO A 483 7.03 24.79 4.54
N GLY A 484 8.00 23.98 4.92
CA GLY A 484 8.44 23.76 6.30
C GLY A 484 7.60 22.74 7.08
N LEU A 485 6.42 22.32 6.59
CA LEU A 485 5.53 21.45 7.37
C LEU A 485 6.06 20.02 7.52
N ARG A 486 6.59 19.43 6.44
CA ARG A 486 7.01 18.01 6.39
C ARG A 486 8.31 17.86 5.63
N TRP A 487 9.16 16.97 6.15
CA TRP A 487 10.35 16.51 5.45
C TRP A 487 9.99 15.43 4.44
N ALA A 488 10.49 15.58 3.21
CA ALA A 488 10.42 14.55 2.18
C ALA A 488 11.61 14.69 1.23
N TYR A 489 12.34 13.60 1.00
CA TYR A 489 13.53 13.58 0.15
C TYR A 489 13.19 13.70 -1.34
N LYS A 490 13.71 14.72 -2.03
CA LYS A 490 13.32 15.07 -3.42
C LYS A 490 14.52 15.48 -4.27
N ASP A 491 14.62 14.93 -5.49
CA ASP A 491 15.63 15.41 -6.43
C ASP A 491 15.28 16.80 -6.98
N SER A 492 13.99 17.15 -7.06
CA SER A 492 13.55 18.46 -7.55
C SER A 492 14.06 19.63 -6.70
N ASP A 493 14.15 19.45 -5.39
CA ASP A 493 14.64 20.51 -4.48
C ASP A 493 16.13 20.81 -4.74
N ALA A 494 16.94 19.76 -4.94
CA ALA A 494 18.36 19.91 -5.28
C ALA A 494 18.57 20.47 -6.70
N ILE A 495 17.76 20.05 -7.67
CA ILE A 495 17.81 20.58 -9.04
C ILE A 495 17.43 22.06 -9.07
N LEU A 496 16.40 22.46 -8.32
CA LEU A 496 16.02 23.86 -8.17
C LEU A 496 17.13 24.67 -7.49
N MET A 497 17.78 24.11 -6.47
CA MET A 497 18.94 24.75 -5.83
C MET A 497 20.08 25.00 -6.81
N GLY A 498 20.37 24.05 -7.71
CA GLY A 498 21.32 24.24 -8.81
C GLY A 498 20.92 25.36 -9.77
N TRP A 499 19.62 25.51 -10.07
CA TRP A 499 19.14 26.61 -10.89
C TRP A 499 19.26 27.97 -10.20
N VAL A 500 18.91 28.03 -8.91
CA VAL A 500 19.12 29.22 -8.07
C VAL A 500 20.59 29.63 -8.09
N LEU A 501 21.51 28.69 -7.83
CA LEU A 501 22.95 28.93 -7.84
C LEU A 501 23.42 29.52 -9.17
N ALA A 502 22.95 28.95 -10.28
CA ALA A 502 23.32 29.44 -11.60
C ALA A 502 22.80 30.87 -11.87
N ARG A 503 21.60 31.20 -11.40
CA ARG A 503 21.04 32.56 -11.54
C ARG A 503 21.70 33.57 -10.61
N ALA A 504 22.07 33.16 -9.40
CA ALA A 504 22.69 34.02 -8.40
C ALA A 504 24.14 34.38 -8.76
N THR A 505 24.90 33.42 -9.28
CA THR A 505 26.34 33.59 -9.57
C THR A 505 26.63 33.95 -11.03
N GLY A 506 25.70 33.71 -11.95
CA GLY A 506 25.93 33.87 -13.40
C GLY A 506 26.74 32.73 -14.04
N HIS A 507 27.17 31.74 -13.26
CA HIS A 507 27.94 30.58 -13.71
C HIS A 507 27.12 29.30 -13.65
N THR A 508 27.35 28.35 -14.55
CA THR A 508 26.73 27.04 -14.42
C THR A 508 27.26 26.30 -13.18
N VAL A 509 26.47 25.38 -12.62
CA VAL A 509 26.90 24.57 -11.45
C VAL A 509 28.18 23.75 -11.73
N ALA A 510 28.55 23.54 -12.99
CA ALA A 510 29.77 22.82 -13.36
C ALA A 510 31.01 23.72 -13.47
N GLU A 511 30.81 25.05 -13.60
CA GLU A 511 31.89 26.05 -13.65
C GLU A 511 32.23 26.60 -12.25
N GLN A 512 31.32 26.42 -11.29
CA GLN A 512 31.49 26.70 -9.87
C GLN A 512 32.13 25.50 -9.19
#